data_AF-A0AAU1S6V2-F1
#
_entry.id   AF-A0AAU1S6V2-F1
#
_cell.length_a   1.000
_cell.length_b   1.000
_cell.length_c   1.000
_cell.angle_alpha   90.00
_cell.angle_beta   90.00
_cell.angle_gamma   90.00
#
_symmetry.space_group_name_H-M   'P 1'
#
loop_
_entity.id
_entity.type
_entity.pdbx_description
1 polymer ?
#
loop_
_entity_poly.entity_id
_entity_poly.type
_entity_poly.pdbx_seq_one_letter_code
_entity_poly.pdbx_strand_id
1 'polypeptide(L)'
;MDGDVISERLHRRIRRDFPDQDVAKGVVGALRVLADELSSSRQGAERLLAAAVFIAAGDLNRFISAVQLAREDWRDLLVAGDLADEDWPSVLDQELDAGA
;
A
#
# COMPACT_ATOMS: atom_id res chain seq x y z
N MET A 1 -14.66 -14.60 10.73
CA MET A 1 -14.72 -13.17 10.38
C MET A 1 -13.41 -12.90 9.67
N ASP A 2 -13.39 -13.06 8.36
CA ASP A 2 -12.20 -12.78 7.57
C ASP A 2 -12.02 -11.27 7.57
N GLY A 3 -11.18 -10.78 8.48
CA GLY A 3 -10.78 -9.38 8.49
C GLY A 3 -10.09 -9.09 7.15
N ASP A 4 -10.47 -7.97 6.52
CA ASP A 4 -9.81 -7.55 5.29
C ASP A 4 -8.30 -7.42 5.53
N VAL A 5 -7.49 -7.94 4.59
CA VAL A 5 -6.03 -7.84 4.67
C VAL A 5 -5.54 -6.39 4.58
N ILE A 6 -6.40 -5.53 4.02
CA ILE A 6 -6.20 -4.08 3.95
C ILE A 6 -6.87 -3.44 5.17
N SER A 7 -6.10 -2.66 5.93
CA SER A 7 -6.61 -1.94 7.09
C SER A 7 -7.60 -0.84 6.70
N GLU A 8 -8.50 -0.47 7.63
CA GLU A 8 -9.47 0.61 7.39
C GLU A 8 -8.78 1.96 7.11
N ARG A 9 -7.66 2.24 7.77
CA ARG A 9 -6.88 3.47 7.52
C ARG A 9 -6.29 3.50 6.12
N LEU A 10 -5.81 2.37 5.60
CA LEU A 10 -5.34 2.28 4.23
C LEU A 10 -6.49 2.39 3.22
N HIS A 11 -7.67 1.81 3.51
CA HIS A 11 -8.88 2.03 2.71
C HIS A 11 -9.30 3.50 2.63
N ARG A 12 -9.19 4.25 3.74
CA ARG A 12 -9.45 5.69 3.74
C ARG A 12 -8.44 6.44 2.88
N ARG A 13 -7.15 6.10 2.98
CA ARG A 13 -6.10 6.71 2.15
C ARG A 13 -6.32 6.46 0.66
N ILE A 14 -6.64 5.21 0.27
CA ILE A 14 -6.92 4.86 -1.13
C ILE A 14 -8.10 5.67 -1.68
N ARG A 15 -9.21 5.77 -0.93
CA ARG A 15 -10.37 6.56 -1.35
C ARG A 15 -10.06 8.05 -1.52
N ARG A 16 -9.12 8.58 -0.73
CA ARG A 16 -8.68 9.97 -0.80
C ARG A 16 -7.79 10.22 -2.02
N ASP A 17 -6.84 9.34 -2.25
CA ASP A 17 -5.85 9.47 -3.32
C ASP A 17 -6.46 9.10 -4.70
N PHE A 18 -7.45 8.20 -4.72
CA PHE A 18 -8.21 7.79 -5.91
C PHE A 18 -9.70 8.11 -5.72
N PRO A 19 -10.16 9.33 -6.06
CA PRO A 19 -11.55 9.74 -5.84
C PRO A 19 -12.56 9.03 -6.77
N ASP A 20 -12.10 8.49 -7.90
CA ASP A 20 -12.91 7.63 -8.76
C ASP A 20 -13.14 6.27 -8.09
N GLN A 21 -14.41 5.91 -7.88
CA GLN A 21 -14.78 4.71 -7.14
C GLN A 21 -14.39 3.41 -7.84
N ASP A 22 -14.40 3.38 -9.17
CA ASP A 22 -14.05 2.18 -9.92
C ASP A 22 -12.54 1.99 -9.97
N VAL A 23 -11.78 3.10 -10.04
CA VAL A 23 -10.33 3.07 -9.86
C VAL A 23 -9.96 2.61 -8.44
N ALA A 24 -10.58 3.18 -7.40
CA ALA A 24 -10.32 2.80 -6.01
C ALA A 24 -10.60 1.32 -5.74
N LYS A 25 -11.71 0.77 -6.26
CA LYS A 25 -12.00 -0.67 -6.19
C LYS A 25 -10.92 -1.50 -6.89
N GLY A 26 -10.45 -1.06 -8.06
CA GLY A 26 -9.37 -1.71 -8.80
C GLY A 26 -8.07 -1.75 -8.00
N VAL A 27 -7.68 -0.64 -7.39
CA VAL A 27 -6.50 -0.53 -6.51
C VAL A 27 -6.62 -1.46 -5.31
N VAL A 28 -7.77 -1.47 -4.62
CA VAL A 28 -8.03 -2.38 -3.51
C VAL A 28 -7.92 -3.85 -3.94
N GLY A 29 -8.50 -4.21 -5.09
CA GLY A 29 -8.42 -5.56 -5.63
C GLY A 29 -6.98 -5.98 -5.91
N ALA A 30 -6.20 -5.11 -6.55
CA ALA A 30 -4.78 -5.36 -6.84
C ALA A 30 -3.94 -5.49 -5.56
N LEU A 31 -4.19 -4.66 -4.54
CA LEU A 31 -3.51 -4.77 -3.25
C LEU A 31 -3.82 -6.10 -2.54
N ARG A 32 -5.04 -6.61 -2.62
CA ARG A 32 -5.37 -7.94 -2.05
C ARG A 32 -4.60 -9.06 -2.71
N VAL A 33 -4.49 -9.02 -4.05
CA VAL A 33 -3.68 -9.98 -4.80
C VAL A 33 -2.20 -9.86 -4.41
N LEU A 34 -1.68 -8.65 -4.33
CA LEU A 34 -0.29 -8.42 -3.93
C LEU A 34 -0.01 -8.92 -2.50
N ALA A 35 -0.96 -8.75 -1.58
CA ALA A 35 -0.83 -9.22 -0.20
C ALA A 35 -0.69 -10.75 -0.13
N ASP A 36 -1.45 -11.48 -0.97
CA ASP A 36 -1.35 -12.93 -1.09
C ASP A 36 0.00 -13.36 -1.68
N GLU A 37 0.44 -12.70 -2.75
CA GLU A 37 1.73 -12.93 -3.40
C GLU A 37 2.91 -12.70 -2.44
N LEU A 38 2.83 -11.68 -1.57
CA LEU A 38 3.88 -11.30 -0.62
C LEU A 38 3.73 -11.92 0.78
N SER A 39 2.76 -12.81 0.98
CA SER A 39 2.49 -13.45 2.29
C SER A 39 3.70 -14.17 2.90
N SER A 40 4.66 -14.60 2.06
CA SER A 40 5.89 -15.27 2.48
C SER A 40 7.02 -14.34 2.96
N SER A 41 6.90 -13.03 2.74
CA SER A 41 7.97 -12.03 2.99
C SER A 41 8.32 -11.82 4.48
N ARG A 42 7.53 -12.36 5.41
CA ARG A 42 7.58 -12.13 6.87
C ARG A 42 7.43 -10.66 7.30
N GLN A 43 7.21 -9.74 6.36
CA GLN A 43 6.89 -8.35 6.64
C GLN A 43 5.41 -8.20 6.96
N GLY A 44 5.05 -7.12 7.67
CA GLY A 44 3.65 -6.76 7.87
C GLY A 44 3.01 -6.40 6.53
N ALA A 45 1.90 -7.05 6.18
CA ALA A 45 1.18 -6.79 4.92
C ALA A 45 0.84 -5.31 4.76
N GLU A 46 0.38 -4.65 5.83
CA GLU A 46 0.05 -3.22 5.80
C GLU A 46 1.25 -2.34 5.38
N ARG A 47 2.48 -2.64 5.84
CA ARG A 47 3.69 -1.89 5.48
C ARG A 47 3.97 -1.96 3.98
N LEU A 48 3.90 -3.17 3.42
CA LEU A 48 4.13 -3.40 1.98
C LEU A 48 3.05 -2.75 1.11
N LEU A 49 1.78 -2.91 1.50
CA LEU A 49 0.66 -2.35 0.76
C LEU A 49 0.63 -0.82 0.83
N ALA A 50 0.98 -0.25 1.98
CA ALA A 50 1.10 1.19 2.15
C ALA A 50 2.22 1.77 1.28
N ALA A 51 3.38 1.12 1.18
CA ALA A 51 4.46 1.58 0.31
C ALA A 51 3.98 1.72 -1.15
N ALA A 52 3.23 0.75 -1.66
CA ALA A 52 2.66 0.81 -3.01
C ALA A 52 1.69 1.99 -3.20
N VAL A 53 0.88 2.29 -2.18
CA VAL A 53 -0.06 3.43 -2.21
C VAL A 53 0.68 4.78 -2.07
N PHE A 54 1.74 4.86 -1.26
CA PHE A 54 2.52 6.07 -1.07
C PHE A 54 3.30 6.45 -2.34
N ILE A 55 3.92 5.48 -3.01
CA ILE A 55 4.58 5.68 -4.30
C ILE A 55 3.57 6.15 -5.36
N ALA A 56 2.36 5.58 -5.34
CA ALA A 56 1.32 5.93 -6.29
C ALA A 56 0.91 7.40 -6.18
N ALA A 57 0.77 7.93 -4.97
CA ALA A 57 0.36 9.31 -4.71
C ALA A 57 -0.86 9.77 -5.54
N GLY A 58 -1.86 8.87 -5.71
CA GLY A 58 -3.07 9.09 -6.49
C GLY A 58 -2.93 8.88 -8.02
N ASP A 59 -1.75 8.53 -8.51
CA ASP A 59 -1.51 8.19 -9.91
C ASP A 59 -1.57 6.67 -10.14
N LEU A 60 -2.50 6.24 -11.00
CA LEU A 60 -2.72 4.82 -11.28
C LEU A 60 -1.53 4.16 -12.01
N ASN A 61 -0.82 4.89 -12.88
CA ASN A 61 0.35 4.33 -13.56
C ASN A 61 1.48 4.11 -12.57
N ARG A 62 1.70 5.05 -11.65
CA ARG A 62 2.67 4.87 -10.57
C ARG A 62 2.29 3.73 -9.64
N PHE A 63 1.00 3.55 -9.35
CA PHE A 63 0.53 2.39 -8.60
C PHE A 63 0.88 1.07 -9.30
N ILE A 64 0.61 0.97 -10.61
CA ILE A 64 0.94 -0.22 -11.40
C ILE A 64 2.45 -0.48 -11.36
N SER A 65 3.28 0.55 -11.53
CA SER A 65 4.74 0.43 -11.42
C SER A 65 5.19 -0.02 -10.03
N ALA A 66 4.57 0.49 -8.96
CA ALA A 66 4.88 0.08 -7.59
C ALA A 66 4.51 -1.40 -7.34
N VAL A 67 3.37 -1.87 -7.85
CA VAL A 67 2.98 -3.28 -7.76
C VAL A 67 3.98 -4.19 -8.49
N GLN A 68 4.48 -3.77 -9.66
CA GLN A 68 5.52 -4.54 -10.36
C GLN A 68 6.84 -4.56 -9.58
N LEU A 69 7.25 -3.41 -9.05
CA LEU A 69 8.45 -3.32 -8.22
C LEU A 69 8.35 -4.24 -6.99
N ALA A 70 7.18 -4.29 -6.34
CA ALA A 70 6.93 -5.17 -5.21
C ALA A 70 7.12 -6.66 -5.51
N ARG A 71 6.75 -7.08 -6.73
CA ARG A 71 6.88 -8.46 -7.21
C ARG A 71 8.31 -8.81 -7.58
N GLU A 72 9.06 -7.84 -8.09
CA GLU A 72 10.48 -8.00 -8.43
C GLU A 72 11.35 -8.00 -7.18
N ASP A 73 11.26 -6.94 -6.37
CA ASP A 73 11.91 -6.85 -5.05
C ASP A 73 11.08 -5.98 -4.10
N TRP A 74 10.42 -6.63 -3.14
CA TRP A 74 9.65 -5.95 -2.11
C TRP A 74 10.50 -5.04 -1.21
N ARG A 75 11.83 -5.23 -1.15
CA ARG A 75 12.71 -4.31 -0.41
C ARG A 75 12.87 -2.99 -1.13
N ASP A 76 13.00 -3.02 -2.45
CA ASP A 76 13.08 -1.81 -3.27
C ASP A 76 11.75 -1.04 -3.22
N LEU A 77 10.62 -1.75 -3.15
CA LEU A 77 9.32 -1.14 -2.86
C LEU A 77 9.35 -0.36 -1.54
N LEU A 78 9.86 -0.97 -0.47
CA LEU A 78 9.93 -0.31 0.84
C LEU A 78 10.86 0.91 0.81
N VAL A 79 11.98 0.84 0.09
CA VAL A 79 12.88 1.99 -0.08
C VAL A 79 12.19 3.11 -0.86
N ALA A 80 11.54 2.78 -1.98
CA ALA A 80 10.86 3.76 -2.81
C ALA A 80 9.64 4.40 -2.11
N GLY A 81 9.01 3.67 -1.20
CA GLY A 81 7.87 4.14 -0.40
C GLY A 81 8.25 4.79 0.92
N ASP A 82 9.53 5.04 1.19
CA ASP A 82 10.04 5.63 2.44
C ASP A 82 9.66 4.82 3.70
N LEU A 83 9.56 3.51 3.54
CA LEU A 83 9.20 2.55 4.59
C LEU A 83 10.27 1.48 4.78
N ALA A 84 11.52 1.70 4.36
CA ALA A 84 12.61 0.74 4.53
C ALA A 84 13.25 0.81 5.93
N ASP A 85 13.35 2.02 6.48
CA ASP A 85 14.02 2.30 7.74
C ASP A 85 13.19 1.89 8.97
N GLU A 86 13.80 1.87 10.15
CA GLU A 86 13.20 1.36 11.41
C GLU A 86 12.04 2.24 11.93
N ASP A 87 11.98 3.50 11.52
CA ASP A 87 10.94 4.48 11.88
C ASP A 87 9.66 4.35 11.05
N TRP A 88 9.60 3.39 10.13
CA TRP A 88 8.43 3.09 9.30
C TRP A 88 7.07 3.06 10.04
N PRO A 89 6.94 2.61 11.31
CA PRO A 89 5.64 2.67 11.99
C PRO A 89 5.17 4.11 12.20
N SER A 90 6.09 5.02 12.52
CA SER A 90 5.79 6.44 12.71
C SER A 90 5.40 7.11 11.38
N VAL A 91 6.06 6.72 10.28
CA VAL A 91 5.73 7.20 8.93
C VAL A 91 4.34 6.72 8.53
N LEU A 92 3.99 5.44 8.79
CA LEU A 92 2.65 4.92 8.54
C LEU A 92 1.58 5.70 9.31
N ASP A 93 1.79 5.90 10.61
CA ASP A 93 0.83 6.61 11.45
C ASP A 93 0.68 8.07 10.95
N GLN A 94 1.78 8.73 10.58
CA GLN A 94 1.71 10.08 10.01
C GLN A 94 0.92 10.08 8.69
N GLU A 95 1.25 9.24 7.72
CA GLU A 95 0.63 9.30 6.39
C GLU A 95 -0.81 8.78 6.35
N LEU A 96 -1.17 7.84 7.23
CA LEU A 96 -2.49 7.21 7.27
C LEU A 96 -3.44 7.86 8.28
N ASP A 97 -2.92 8.47 9.37
CA ASP A 97 -3.73 9.12 10.38
C ASP A 97 -3.71 10.66 10.31
N ALA A 98 -2.79 11.31 9.56
CA ALA A 98 -2.83 12.77 9.33
C ALA A 98 -4.02 13.25 8.45
N GLY A 99 -4.99 12.39 8.17
CA GLY A 99 -6.23 12.72 7.46
C GLY A 99 -7.51 12.64 8.30
N ALA A 100 -7.41 12.56 9.63
CA ALA A 100 -8.57 12.62 10.54
C ALA A 100 -9.08 14.05 10.76
#